data_AF-A0A6A1VYJ2-F1
#
_entry.id   AF-A0A6A1VYJ2-F1
#
_cell.length_a   1.000
_cell.length_b   1.000
_cell.length_c   1.000
_cell.angle_alpha   90.00
_cell.angle_beta   90.00
_cell.angle_gamma   90.00
#
_symmetry.space_group_name_H-M   'P 1'
#
loop_
_entity.id
_entity.type
_entity.pdbx_description
1 polymer ?
#
loop_
_entity_poly.entity_id
_entity_poly.type
_entity_poly.pdbx_seq_one_letter_code
_entity_poly.pdbx_strand_id
1 'polypeptide(L)'
;MEQIRLTGVELALRRELESYRLEIDSLRHENITLLNRLKDNGKESTAFNFKLDKELWTRICCLQNQGISMLNESNQLCSKLLESFKGKAGQPLPDSKMGVEVIRDGLDAQFVVETEVKLQGLRRGTENLTRSLQMMSTLLHDKSTPAASKLQSQCIDVDGSVPLNDQTAKDVIRSELKAETLFTGLLREKLYSKELEVEQLQAELATAVRGNDILRYEVQNALDNLSCVSHKLKDLELQMLKKDENVNQVESNLQESLKELAIIRGILPKVTEERDLMWVEVKQYSEKNMLLNSEVNVLKTKIEALDEDLLLKEGQITILKDTIRKKPFDLLASHDSLQDFLLE
;
A
#
# COMPACT_ATOMS: atom_id res chain seq x y z
N MET A 1 15.62 25.38 -3.59
CA MET A 1 15.74 23.96 -4.01
C MET A 1 15.92 23.83 -5.52
N GLU A 2 15.10 24.50 -6.33
CA GLU A 2 15.17 24.38 -7.79
C GLU A 2 16.49 24.88 -8.43
N GLN A 3 17.07 25.96 -7.88
CA GLN A 3 18.34 26.50 -8.36
C GLN A 3 19.53 25.54 -8.11
N ILE A 4 19.50 24.77 -7.02
CA ILE A 4 20.51 23.75 -6.70
C ILE A 4 20.37 22.56 -7.67
N ARG A 5 19.12 22.17 -7.97
CA ARG A 5 18.81 21.11 -8.95
C ARG A 5 19.30 21.50 -10.35
N LEU A 6 19.00 22.71 -10.81
CA LEU A 6 19.40 23.22 -12.11
C LEU A 6 20.93 23.36 -12.25
N THR A 7 21.62 23.80 -11.19
CA THR A 7 23.09 23.85 -11.16
C THR A 7 23.71 22.46 -11.23
N GLY A 8 23.10 21.45 -10.59
CA GLY A 8 23.54 20.06 -10.69
C GLY A 8 23.40 19.49 -12.11
N VAL A 9 22.27 19.77 -12.78
CA VAL A 9 22.04 19.37 -14.17
C VAL A 9 23.02 20.04 -15.12
N GLU A 10 23.25 21.34 -14.95
CA GLU A 10 24.18 22.11 -15.76
C GLU A 10 25.63 21.61 -15.63
N LEU A 11 26.08 21.27 -14.41
CA LEU A 11 27.40 20.68 -14.17
C LEU A 11 27.54 19.29 -14.80
N ALA A 12 26.50 18.47 -14.77
CA ALA A 12 26.49 17.15 -15.41
C ALA A 12 26.61 17.28 -16.94
N LEU A 13 25.82 18.16 -17.54
CA LEU A 13 25.88 18.43 -18.98
C LEU A 13 27.24 18.97 -19.42
N ARG A 14 27.90 19.82 -18.62
CA ARG A 14 29.28 20.27 -18.90
C ARG A 14 30.28 19.11 -18.91
N ARG A 15 30.16 18.17 -17.97
CA ARG A 15 31.05 16.99 -17.91
C ARG A 15 30.85 16.08 -19.11
N GLU A 16 29.61 15.84 -19.51
CA GLU A 16 29.29 15.07 -20.71
C GLU A 16 29.83 15.74 -21.96
N LEU A 17 29.66 17.05 -22.10
CA LEU A 17 30.15 17.81 -23.26
C LEU A 17 31.68 17.74 -23.36
N GLU A 18 32.39 17.86 -22.24
CA GLU A 18 33.86 17.72 -22.23
C GLU A 18 34.29 16.27 -22.54
N SER A 19 33.54 15.26 -22.09
CA SER A 19 33.78 13.86 -22.45
C SER A 19 33.66 13.63 -23.96
N TYR A 20 32.58 14.13 -24.58
CA TYR A 20 32.40 14.02 -26.03
C TYR A 20 33.47 14.77 -26.81
N ARG A 21 33.94 15.91 -26.29
CA ARG A 21 35.04 16.65 -26.91
C ARG A 21 36.33 15.84 -26.92
N LEU A 22 36.69 15.20 -25.81
CA LEU A 22 37.85 14.32 -25.72
C LEU A 22 37.74 13.10 -26.66
N GLU A 23 36.55 12.52 -26.77
CA GLU A 23 36.29 11.41 -27.69
C GLU A 23 36.46 11.83 -29.15
N ILE A 24 35.92 13.00 -29.54
CA ILE A 24 36.09 13.57 -30.89
C ILE A 24 37.57 13.79 -31.19
N ASP A 25 38.34 14.34 -30.25
CA ASP A 25 39.78 14.57 -30.44
C ASP A 25 40.56 13.25 -30.57
N SER A 26 40.19 12.21 -29.79
CA SER A 26 40.75 10.87 -29.90
C SER A 26 40.46 10.25 -31.28
N LEU A 27 39.21 10.30 -31.73
CA LEU A 27 38.78 9.78 -33.03
C LEU A 27 39.45 10.53 -34.19
N ARG A 28 39.64 11.84 -34.07
CA ARG A 28 40.40 12.63 -35.05
C ARG A 28 41.85 12.18 -35.12
N HIS A 29 42.49 11.95 -33.99
CA HIS A 29 43.88 11.48 -33.96
C HIS A 29 44.04 10.07 -34.57
N GLU A 30 43.08 9.18 -34.28
CA GLU A 30 43.03 7.84 -34.86
C GLU A 30 42.81 7.90 -36.39
N ASN A 31 41.87 8.71 -36.86
CA ASN A 31 41.62 8.90 -38.30
C ASN A 31 42.84 9.48 -39.04
N ILE A 32 43.54 10.44 -38.45
CA ILE A 32 44.79 10.98 -39.01
C ILE A 32 45.85 9.87 -39.10
N THR A 33 45.95 9.01 -38.07
CA THR A 33 46.88 7.88 -38.05
C THR A 33 46.54 6.85 -39.13
N LEU A 34 45.27 6.52 -39.30
CA LEU A 34 44.79 5.63 -40.36
C LEU A 34 45.03 6.22 -41.76
N LEU A 35 44.76 7.51 -41.94
CA LEU A 35 44.99 8.22 -43.20
C LEU A 35 46.49 8.23 -43.57
N ASN A 36 47.37 8.50 -42.60
CA ASN A 36 48.81 8.46 -42.81
C ASN A 36 49.29 7.04 -43.17
N ARG A 37 48.76 6.00 -42.50
CA ARG A 37 49.03 4.59 -42.84
C ARG A 37 48.58 4.20 -44.24
N LEU A 38 47.42 4.70 -44.70
CA LEU A 38 46.88 4.43 -46.04
C LEU A 38 47.66 5.16 -47.14
N LYS A 39 48.17 6.36 -46.84
CA LYS A 39 48.89 7.20 -47.80
C LYS A 39 50.32 6.71 -48.09
N ASP A 40 50.94 6.01 -47.15
CA ASP A 40 52.36 5.65 -47.23
C ASP A 40 52.71 4.42 -48.08
N ASN A 41 51.79 3.67 -48.69
CA ASN A 41 52.18 2.41 -49.33
C ASN A 41 51.42 1.93 -50.58
N GLY A 42 52.06 2.10 -51.75
CA GLY A 42 51.71 1.42 -53.00
C GLY A 42 52.35 0.03 -53.19
N LYS A 43 53.25 -0.44 -52.30
CA LYS A 43 53.95 -1.74 -52.44
C LYS A 43 53.78 -2.71 -51.26
N GLU A 44 53.28 -2.27 -50.13
CA GLU A 44 53.07 -3.12 -48.93
C GLU A 44 51.58 -3.48 -48.68
N SER A 45 50.66 -3.12 -49.60
CA SER A 45 49.20 -3.25 -49.43
C SER A 45 48.74 -4.65 -48.97
N THR A 46 49.39 -5.72 -49.46
CA THR A 46 49.07 -7.11 -49.04
C THR A 46 49.52 -7.41 -47.60
N ALA A 47 50.66 -6.87 -47.16
CA ALA A 47 51.15 -7.01 -45.80
C ALA A 47 50.35 -6.16 -44.80
N PHE A 48 49.89 -4.97 -45.24
CA PHE A 48 48.98 -4.14 -44.45
C PHE A 48 47.60 -4.77 -44.27
N ASN A 49 47.01 -5.35 -45.32
CA ASN A 49 45.72 -6.03 -45.21
C ASN A 49 45.81 -7.21 -44.25
N PHE A 50 46.87 -8.03 -44.33
CA PHE A 50 47.10 -9.11 -43.37
C PHE A 50 47.32 -8.60 -41.93
N LYS A 51 48.02 -7.48 -41.76
CA LYS A 51 48.24 -6.86 -40.44
C LYS A 51 46.96 -6.27 -39.87
N LEU A 52 46.15 -5.62 -40.71
CA LEU A 52 44.85 -5.05 -40.35
C LEU A 52 43.85 -6.16 -39.99
N ASP A 53 43.76 -7.22 -40.78
CA ASP A 53 42.92 -8.38 -40.49
C ASP A 53 43.31 -9.01 -39.13
N LYS A 54 44.60 -9.13 -38.85
CA LYS A 54 45.11 -9.62 -37.57
C LYS A 54 44.79 -8.66 -36.41
N GLU A 55 44.91 -7.36 -36.62
CA GLU A 55 44.60 -6.31 -35.63
C GLU A 55 43.09 -6.28 -35.31
N LEU A 56 42.25 -6.32 -36.35
CA LEU A 56 40.79 -6.42 -36.25
C LEU A 56 40.37 -7.71 -35.54
N TRP A 57 40.97 -8.85 -35.89
CA TRP A 57 40.67 -10.13 -35.25
C TRP A 57 41.04 -10.11 -33.77
N THR A 58 42.21 -9.56 -33.42
CA THR A 58 42.64 -9.37 -32.03
C THR A 58 41.67 -8.45 -31.27
N ARG A 59 41.22 -7.36 -31.90
CA ARG A 59 40.25 -6.42 -31.31
C ARG A 59 38.89 -7.08 -31.08
N ILE A 60 38.39 -7.85 -32.06
CA ILE A 60 37.15 -8.62 -31.94
C ILE A 60 37.26 -9.62 -30.79
N CYS A 61 38.36 -10.37 -30.68
CA CYS A 61 38.58 -11.32 -29.58
C CYS A 61 38.62 -10.62 -28.21
N CYS A 62 39.28 -9.47 -28.11
CA CYS A 62 39.31 -8.68 -26.88
C CYS A 62 37.91 -8.21 -26.47
N LEU A 63 37.13 -7.69 -27.42
CA LEU A 63 35.76 -7.22 -27.18
C LEU A 63 34.81 -8.37 -26.80
N GLN A 64 34.94 -9.53 -27.45
CA GLN A 64 34.17 -10.72 -27.11
C GLN A 64 34.46 -11.20 -25.68
N ASN A 65 35.75 -11.30 -25.32
CA ASN A 65 36.16 -11.70 -23.97
C ASN A 65 35.70 -10.68 -22.92
N GLN A 66 35.82 -9.38 -23.21
CA GLN A 66 35.36 -8.31 -22.34
C GLN A 66 33.83 -8.36 -22.15
N GLY A 67 33.06 -8.52 -23.23
CA GLY A 67 31.61 -8.64 -23.19
C GLY A 67 31.14 -9.84 -22.36
N ILE A 68 31.78 -11.00 -22.53
CA ILE A 68 31.48 -12.20 -21.73
C ILE A 68 31.83 -11.98 -20.26
N SER A 69 32.96 -11.32 -19.95
CA SER A 69 33.33 -10.98 -18.56
C SER A 69 32.27 -10.09 -17.91
N MET A 70 31.85 -9.02 -18.59
CA MET A 70 30.82 -8.11 -18.07
C MET A 70 29.47 -8.81 -17.84
N LEU A 71 29.07 -9.71 -18.74
CA LEU A 71 27.85 -10.52 -18.56
C LEU A 71 27.98 -11.47 -17.35
N ASN A 72 29.14 -12.08 -17.15
CA ASN A 72 29.40 -12.93 -15.98
C ASN A 72 29.40 -12.14 -14.67
N GLU A 73 30.02 -10.96 -14.65
CA GLU A 73 29.98 -10.04 -13.51
C GLU A 73 28.55 -9.58 -13.21
N SER A 74 27.78 -9.24 -14.25
CA SER A 74 26.36 -8.89 -14.13
C SER A 74 25.53 -10.05 -13.53
N ASN A 75 25.74 -11.28 -14.01
CA ASN A 75 25.10 -12.48 -13.46
C ASN A 75 25.44 -12.68 -11.98
N GLN A 76 26.69 -12.45 -11.58
CA GLN A 76 27.12 -12.53 -10.18
C GLN A 76 26.48 -11.45 -9.32
N LEU A 77 26.43 -10.20 -9.81
CA LEU A 77 25.79 -9.10 -9.10
C LEU A 77 24.29 -9.33 -8.92
N CYS A 78 23.60 -9.79 -9.96
CA CYS A 78 22.17 -10.13 -9.88
C CYS A 78 21.91 -11.28 -8.89
N SER A 79 22.81 -12.27 -8.82
CA SER A 79 22.74 -13.35 -7.82
C SER A 79 22.88 -12.81 -6.39
N LYS A 80 23.89 -11.95 -6.15
CA LYS A 80 24.12 -11.31 -4.84
C LYS A 80 22.95 -10.40 -4.43
N LEU A 81 22.36 -9.69 -5.39
CA LEU A 81 21.19 -8.85 -5.18
C LEU A 81 19.99 -9.71 -4.73
N LEU A 82 19.72 -10.80 -5.44
CA LEU A 82 18.65 -11.74 -5.09
C LEU A 82 18.87 -12.38 -3.71
N GLU A 83 20.10 -12.77 -3.38
CA GLU A 83 20.46 -13.25 -2.03
C GLU A 83 20.24 -12.19 -0.96
N SER A 84 20.52 -10.91 -1.25
CA SER A 84 20.26 -9.81 -0.30
C SER A 84 18.78 -9.59 -0.02
N PHE A 85 17.91 -9.83 -1.02
CA PHE A 85 16.46 -9.82 -0.85
C PHE A 85 15.97 -11.03 -0.07
N LYS A 86 16.52 -12.22 -0.33
CA LYS A 86 16.22 -13.44 0.44
C LYS A 86 16.66 -13.34 1.91
N GLY A 87 17.85 -12.79 2.17
CA GLY A 87 18.42 -12.65 3.51
C GLY A 87 17.66 -11.67 4.40
N LYS A 88 17.04 -10.63 3.82
CA LYS A 88 16.19 -9.67 4.54
C LYS A 88 14.84 -10.25 4.96
N ALA A 89 14.35 -11.30 4.29
CA ALA A 89 13.10 -11.98 4.61
C ALA A 89 13.24 -13.10 5.68
N GLY A 90 14.48 -13.45 6.05
CA GLY A 90 14.80 -14.67 6.82
C GLY A 90 15.29 -14.48 8.25
N GLN A 91 15.29 -13.28 8.84
CA GLN A 91 15.68 -13.11 10.25
C GLN A 91 14.44 -13.08 11.18
N PRO A 92 14.26 -14.08 12.07
CA PRO A 92 13.42 -13.93 13.25
C PRO A 92 14.23 -13.20 14.32
N LEU A 93 13.85 -11.95 14.63
CA LEU A 93 14.34 -11.25 15.81
C LEU A 93 13.52 -11.69 17.03
N PRO A 94 14.14 -12.01 18.18
CA PRO A 94 13.41 -12.45 19.37
C PRO A 94 12.75 -11.28 20.11
N ASP A 95 11.48 -11.50 20.45
CA ASP A 95 10.66 -10.91 21.52
C ASP A 95 11.05 -9.54 22.12
N SER A 96 10.26 -8.50 21.83
CA SER A 96 9.66 -7.65 22.87
C SER A 96 8.57 -6.71 22.31
N LYS A 97 7.34 -6.99 22.74
CA LYS A 97 6.21 -6.10 23.04
C LYS A 97 6.08 -4.72 22.33
N MET A 98 4.93 -4.62 21.66
CA MET A 98 3.98 -3.49 21.64
C MET A 98 4.27 -2.28 20.74
N GLY A 99 3.40 -2.14 19.73
CA GLY A 99 2.99 -0.85 19.17
C GLY A 99 3.79 -0.32 18.00
N VAL A 100 3.04 0.07 16.95
CA VAL A 100 3.42 0.94 15.83
C VAL A 100 4.05 0.27 14.60
N GLU A 101 3.33 0.45 13.49
CA GLU A 101 3.68 0.31 12.08
C GLU A 101 5.16 0.06 11.76
N VAL A 102 5.46 -1.13 11.24
CA VAL A 102 6.55 -1.30 10.28
C VAL A 102 6.03 -2.17 9.15
N ILE A 103 5.99 -1.57 7.97
CA ILE A 103 5.69 -2.17 6.67
C ILE A 103 6.44 -3.50 6.58
N ARG A 104 5.68 -4.60 6.65
CA ARG A 104 6.20 -5.94 6.42
C ARG A 104 6.51 -6.01 4.93
N ASP A 105 7.79 -5.85 4.62
CA ASP A 105 8.38 -5.77 3.29
C ASP A 105 7.91 -6.97 2.45
N GLY A 106 6.89 -6.69 1.63
CA GLY A 106 6.12 -7.67 0.87
C GLY A 106 6.81 -8.03 -0.43
N LEU A 107 7.94 -8.74 -0.34
CA LEU A 107 8.43 -9.47 -1.49
C LEU A 107 7.64 -10.77 -1.60
N ASP A 108 6.72 -10.79 -2.56
CA ASP A 108 5.94 -11.97 -2.90
C ASP A 108 6.88 -13.16 -3.14
N ALA A 109 6.64 -14.28 -2.45
CA ALA A 109 7.42 -15.50 -2.65
C ALA A 109 7.40 -15.94 -4.12
N GLN A 110 6.33 -15.61 -4.83
CA GLN A 110 6.21 -15.80 -6.28
C GLN A 110 7.20 -14.93 -7.07
N PHE A 111 7.41 -13.66 -6.68
CA PHE A 111 8.38 -12.77 -7.31
C PHE A 111 9.82 -13.27 -7.13
N VAL A 112 10.16 -13.79 -5.95
CA VAL A 112 11.49 -14.37 -5.67
C VAL A 112 11.75 -15.61 -6.53
N VAL A 113 10.76 -16.50 -6.68
CA VAL A 113 10.87 -17.69 -7.53
C VAL A 113 10.95 -17.32 -9.01
N GLU A 114 10.12 -16.38 -9.47
CA GLU A 114 10.13 -15.93 -10.87
C GLU A 114 11.46 -15.27 -11.26
N THR A 115 12.00 -14.41 -10.38
CA THR A 115 13.31 -13.76 -10.60
C THR A 115 14.47 -14.75 -10.58
N GLU A 116 14.40 -15.80 -9.76
CA GLU A 116 15.39 -16.88 -9.75
C GLU A 116 15.38 -17.70 -11.05
N VAL A 117 14.19 -18.02 -11.59
CA VAL A 117 14.06 -18.70 -12.89
C VAL A 117 14.62 -17.83 -14.02
N LYS A 118 14.33 -16.53 -14.03
CA LYS A 118 14.87 -15.58 -15.02
C LYS A 118 16.39 -15.46 -14.94
N LEU A 119 16.95 -15.39 -13.73
CA LEU A 119 18.40 -15.34 -13.49
C LEU A 119 19.10 -16.62 -13.99
N GLN A 120 18.50 -17.79 -13.74
CA GLN A 120 19.02 -19.05 -14.25
C GLN A 120 18.96 -19.10 -15.78
N GLY A 121 17.89 -18.57 -16.39
CA GLY A 121 17.76 -18.41 -17.84
C GLY A 121 18.87 -17.52 -18.42
N LEU A 122 19.15 -16.38 -17.80
CA LEU A 122 20.21 -15.45 -18.21
C LEU A 122 21.60 -16.10 -18.13
N ARG A 123 21.89 -16.84 -17.05
CA ARG A 123 23.14 -17.59 -16.91
C ARG A 123 23.32 -18.60 -18.05
N ARG A 124 22.28 -19.42 -18.31
CA ARG A 124 22.31 -20.38 -19.44
C ARG A 124 22.48 -19.69 -20.79
N GLY A 125 21.83 -18.55 -21.00
CA GLY A 125 21.99 -17.73 -22.21
C GLY A 125 23.43 -17.25 -22.38
N THR A 126 24.07 -16.80 -21.31
CA THR A 126 25.47 -16.35 -21.30
C THR A 126 26.44 -17.49 -21.61
N GLU A 127 26.20 -18.68 -21.05
CA GLU A 127 26.99 -19.89 -21.33
C GLU A 127 26.84 -20.34 -22.79
N ASN A 128 25.63 -20.28 -23.34
CA ASN A 128 25.36 -20.63 -24.74
C ASN A 128 26.01 -19.64 -25.71
N LEU A 129 25.95 -18.34 -25.40
CA LEU A 129 26.64 -17.30 -26.17
C LEU A 129 28.16 -17.53 -26.15
N THR A 130 28.74 -17.83 -24.99
CA THR A 130 30.17 -18.15 -24.85
C THR A 130 30.56 -19.33 -25.75
N ARG A 131 29.79 -20.42 -25.72
CA ARG A 131 30.05 -21.61 -26.54
C ARG A 131 29.91 -21.33 -28.04
N SER A 132 28.92 -20.53 -28.43
CA SER A 132 28.69 -20.12 -29.82
C SER A 132 29.85 -19.27 -30.36
N LEU A 133 30.30 -18.29 -29.57
CA LEU A 133 31.43 -17.43 -29.93
C LEU A 133 32.74 -18.22 -30.05
N GLN A 134 32.98 -19.18 -29.14
CA GLN A 134 34.12 -20.09 -29.24
C GLN A 134 34.06 -20.92 -30.52
N MET A 135 32.90 -21.47 -30.87
CA MET A 135 32.69 -22.24 -32.10
C MET A 135 32.95 -21.38 -33.35
N MET A 136 32.41 -20.16 -33.41
CA MET A 136 32.67 -19.24 -34.50
C MET A 136 34.16 -18.88 -34.63
N SER A 137 34.85 -18.67 -33.50
CA SER A 137 36.29 -18.40 -33.48
C SER A 137 37.10 -19.57 -34.07
N THR A 138 36.74 -20.81 -33.71
CA THR A 138 37.39 -22.01 -34.27
C THR A 138 37.16 -22.17 -35.78
N LEU A 139 35.93 -21.96 -36.26
CA LEU A 139 35.58 -22.06 -37.69
C LEU A 139 36.25 -20.98 -38.55
N LEU A 140 36.44 -19.78 -38.00
CA LEU A 140 37.16 -18.70 -38.67
C LEU A 140 38.66 -18.97 -38.74
N HIS A 141 39.24 -19.64 -37.74
CA HIS A 141 40.64 -20.04 -37.76
C HIS A 141 40.90 -21.10 -38.85
N ASP A 142 40.02 -22.08 -39.00
CA ASP A 142 40.12 -23.15 -40.01
C ASP A 142 40.04 -22.64 -41.46
N LYS A 143 39.32 -21.53 -41.71
CA LYS A 143 39.25 -20.88 -43.03
C LYS A 143 40.46 -20.01 -43.36
N SER A 144 41.32 -19.69 -42.39
CA SER A 144 42.45 -18.77 -42.57
C SER A 144 43.77 -19.46 -42.94
N THR A 145 43.85 -20.79 -42.93
CA THR A 145 45.03 -21.54 -43.36
C THR A 145 45.18 -21.60 -44.89
N PRO A 146 46.24 -21.05 -45.49
CA PRO A 146 46.40 -20.93 -46.94
C PRO A 146 47.01 -22.19 -47.55
N ALA A 147 46.32 -23.33 -47.47
CA ALA A 147 46.78 -24.58 -48.10
C ALA A 147 46.03 -24.94 -49.40
N ALA A 148 44.99 -24.18 -49.78
CA ALA A 148 44.03 -24.57 -50.81
C ALA A 148 43.96 -23.66 -52.06
N SER A 149 45.02 -22.91 -52.40
CA SER A 149 45.08 -22.19 -53.69
C SER A 149 46.41 -22.40 -54.41
N LYS A 150 46.64 -23.63 -54.88
CA LYS A 150 47.78 -23.93 -55.76
C LYS A 150 47.38 -24.91 -56.86
N LEU A 151 46.35 -24.56 -57.61
CA LEU A 151 46.03 -25.22 -58.86
C LEU A 151 45.61 -24.16 -59.89
N GLN A 152 46.31 -24.21 -61.03
CA GLN A 152 45.91 -23.67 -62.33
C GLN A 152 46.19 -22.19 -62.63
N SER A 153 47.46 -21.89 -62.93
CA SER A 153 47.81 -20.91 -63.96
C SER A 153 49.11 -21.35 -64.61
N GLN A 154 48.98 -22.21 -65.62
CA GLN A 154 50.07 -22.62 -66.50
C GLN A 154 49.46 -22.81 -67.88
N CYS A 155 49.30 -21.70 -68.61
CA CYS A 155 49.17 -21.73 -70.06
C CYS A 155 50.28 -20.88 -70.66
N ILE A 156 50.90 -21.50 -71.66
CA ILE A 156 52.16 -21.17 -72.31
C ILE A 156 52.00 -19.95 -73.22
N ASP A 157 52.97 -19.04 -73.17
CA ASP A 157 53.27 -18.08 -74.23
C ASP A 157 53.76 -18.84 -75.47
N VAL A 158 53.05 -18.73 -76.59
CA VAL A 158 53.65 -18.85 -77.93
C VAL A 158 53.14 -17.72 -78.80
N ASP A 159 54.12 -16.89 -79.15
CA ASP A 159 54.20 -15.88 -80.19
C ASP A 159 53.51 -16.30 -81.51
N GLY A 160 52.75 -15.38 -82.12
CA GLY A 160 52.01 -15.63 -83.34
C GLY A 160 50.97 -14.55 -83.64
N SER A 161 51.44 -13.40 -84.12
CA SER A 161 50.63 -12.36 -84.77
C SER A 161 49.81 -12.96 -85.94
N VAL A 162 48.52 -13.17 -85.73
CA VAL A 162 47.52 -13.54 -86.74
C VAL A 162 46.50 -12.37 -86.84
N PRO A 163 46.11 -11.93 -88.05
CA PRO A 163 45.26 -10.76 -88.23
C PRO A 163 43.92 -10.97 -87.53
N LEU A 164 43.57 -10.06 -86.63
CA LEU A 164 42.42 -10.17 -85.74
C LEU A 164 41.12 -10.24 -86.57
N ASN A 165 40.50 -11.41 -86.48
CA ASN A 165 39.43 -11.89 -87.33
C ASN A 165 38.07 -11.32 -86.87
N ASP A 166 37.27 -10.84 -87.82
CA ASP A 166 35.88 -10.36 -87.65
C ASP A 166 34.94 -11.43 -87.03
N GLN A 167 35.39 -12.69 -87.02
CA GLN A 167 34.76 -13.85 -86.39
C GLN A 167 34.94 -13.87 -84.86
N THR A 168 36.09 -13.46 -84.33
CA THR A 168 36.40 -13.47 -82.89
C THR A 168 35.59 -12.42 -82.14
N ALA A 169 35.43 -11.24 -82.73
CA ALA A 169 34.59 -10.17 -82.18
C ALA A 169 33.10 -10.58 -82.11
N LYS A 170 32.59 -11.29 -83.12
CA LYS A 170 31.22 -11.83 -83.13
C LYS A 170 30.98 -12.88 -82.04
N ASP A 171 31.95 -13.75 -81.77
CA ASP A 171 31.84 -14.74 -80.70
C ASP A 171 31.94 -14.11 -79.30
N VAL A 172 32.72 -13.04 -79.13
CA VAL A 172 32.73 -12.22 -77.90
C VAL A 172 31.36 -11.59 -77.66
N ILE A 173 30.80 -10.89 -78.66
CA ILE A 173 29.46 -10.27 -78.56
C ILE A 173 28.38 -11.32 -78.25
N ARG A 174 28.47 -12.53 -78.83
CA ARG A 174 27.55 -13.63 -78.53
C ARG A 174 27.68 -14.11 -77.08
N SER A 175 28.90 -14.17 -76.54
CA SER A 175 29.14 -14.55 -75.15
C SER A 175 28.67 -13.48 -74.16
N GLU A 176 28.84 -12.20 -74.49
CA GLU A 176 28.32 -11.06 -73.72
C GLU A 176 26.80 -11.05 -73.71
N LEU A 177 26.14 -11.21 -74.87
CA LEU A 177 24.67 -11.28 -74.95
C LEU A 177 24.10 -12.45 -74.13
N LYS A 178 24.80 -13.59 -74.12
CA LYS A 178 24.41 -14.75 -73.30
C LYS A 178 24.58 -14.46 -71.80
N ALA A 179 25.68 -13.80 -71.41
CA ALA A 179 25.89 -13.38 -70.03
C ALA A 179 24.83 -12.35 -69.58
N GLU A 180 24.51 -11.38 -70.43
CA GLU A 180 23.46 -10.38 -70.18
C GLU A 180 22.08 -11.01 -70.06
N THR A 181 21.76 -11.99 -70.91
CA THR A 181 20.48 -12.74 -70.83
C THR A 181 20.37 -13.49 -69.49
N LEU A 182 21.45 -14.17 -69.07
CA LEU A 182 21.49 -14.89 -67.79
C LEU A 182 21.41 -13.93 -66.59
N PHE A 183 22.16 -12.82 -66.65
CA PHE A 183 22.16 -11.80 -65.61
C PHE A 183 20.78 -11.13 -65.46
N THR A 184 20.13 -10.80 -66.57
CA THR A 184 18.76 -10.25 -66.59
C THR A 184 17.76 -11.25 -66.01
N GLY A 185 17.89 -12.54 -66.32
CA GLY A 185 17.09 -13.60 -65.71
C GLY A 185 17.25 -13.67 -64.19
N LEU A 186 18.49 -13.66 -63.71
CA LEU A 186 18.80 -13.71 -62.28
C LEU A 186 18.32 -12.47 -61.53
N LEU A 187 18.48 -11.26 -62.10
CA LEU A 187 17.94 -10.03 -61.51
C LEU A 187 16.42 -10.08 -61.41
N ARG A 188 15.73 -10.62 -62.42
CA ARG A 188 14.27 -10.75 -62.41
C ARG A 188 13.80 -11.73 -61.34
N GLU A 189 14.48 -12.87 -61.17
CA GLU A 189 14.18 -13.82 -60.10
C GLU A 189 14.40 -13.20 -58.71
N LYS A 190 15.51 -12.47 -58.52
CA LYS A 190 15.77 -11.73 -57.28
C LYS A 190 14.74 -10.65 -57.01
N LEU A 191 14.27 -9.95 -58.05
CA LEU A 191 13.19 -8.97 -57.94
C LEU A 191 11.90 -9.64 -57.46
N TYR A 192 11.47 -10.73 -58.08
CA TYR A 192 10.26 -11.46 -57.67
C TYR A 192 10.37 -12.02 -56.24
N SER A 193 11.52 -12.55 -55.86
CA SER A 193 11.75 -13.01 -54.49
C SER A 193 11.62 -11.88 -53.47
N LYS A 194 12.06 -10.66 -53.81
CA LYS A 194 11.93 -9.49 -52.95
C LYS A 194 10.52 -8.92 -52.92
N GLU A 195 9.80 -8.98 -54.03
CA GLU A 195 8.39 -8.60 -54.09
C GLU A 195 7.53 -9.48 -53.15
N LEU A 196 7.75 -10.80 -53.16
CA LEU A 196 7.06 -11.72 -52.25
C LEU A 196 7.39 -11.46 -50.78
N GLU A 197 8.66 -11.17 -50.45
CA GLU A 197 9.07 -10.79 -49.09
C GLU A 197 8.35 -9.52 -48.63
N VAL A 198 8.19 -8.52 -49.52
CA VAL A 198 7.46 -7.29 -49.22
C VAL A 198 5.97 -7.56 -48.98
N GLU A 199 5.32 -8.40 -49.78
CA GLU A 199 3.91 -8.77 -49.56
C GLU A 199 3.71 -9.47 -48.20
N GLN A 200 4.62 -10.38 -47.84
CA GLN A 200 4.59 -11.04 -46.53
C GLN A 200 4.73 -10.03 -45.39
N LEU A 201 5.72 -9.14 -45.47
CA LEU A 201 5.94 -8.10 -44.46
C LEU A 201 4.74 -7.14 -44.34
N GLN A 202 4.08 -6.82 -45.46
CA GLN A 202 2.86 -6.01 -45.45
C GLN A 202 1.70 -6.72 -44.74
N ALA A 203 1.53 -8.03 -44.97
CA ALA A 203 0.52 -8.82 -44.28
C ALA A 203 0.80 -8.89 -42.76
N GLU A 204 2.05 -9.17 -42.37
CA GLU A 204 2.49 -9.19 -40.97
C GLU A 204 2.27 -7.83 -40.30
N LEU A 205 2.66 -6.73 -40.95
CA LEU A 205 2.43 -5.37 -40.47
C LEU A 205 0.93 -5.09 -40.27
N ALA A 206 0.08 -5.48 -41.22
CA ALA A 206 -1.37 -5.32 -41.10
C ALA A 206 -1.96 -6.11 -39.93
N THR A 207 -1.45 -7.31 -39.65
CA THR A 207 -1.85 -8.07 -38.45
C THR A 207 -1.39 -7.40 -37.15
N ALA A 208 -0.16 -6.90 -37.13
CA ALA A 208 0.41 -6.22 -35.96
C ALA A 208 -0.32 -4.91 -35.64
N VAL A 209 -0.68 -4.12 -36.65
CA VAL A 209 -1.48 -2.89 -36.49
C VAL A 209 -2.84 -3.19 -35.88
N ARG A 210 -3.56 -4.20 -36.40
CA ARG A 210 -4.85 -4.62 -35.83
C ARG A 210 -4.71 -5.09 -34.37
N GLY A 211 -3.67 -5.85 -34.07
CA GLY A 211 -3.37 -6.26 -32.69
C GLY A 211 -3.12 -5.07 -31.77
N ASN A 212 -2.37 -4.06 -32.25
CA ASN A 212 -2.12 -2.82 -31.51
C ASN A 212 -3.41 -2.04 -31.23
N ASP A 213 -4.32 -1.95 -32.19
CA ASP A 213 -5.61 -1.27 -31.99
C ASP A 213 -6.47 -1.97 -30.93
N ILE A 214 -6.49 -3.30 -30.90
CA ILE A 214 -7.18 -4.09 -29.85
C ILE A 214 -6.56 -3.80 -28.49
N LEU A 215 -5.23 -3.88 -28.37
CA LEU A 215 -4.54 -3.59 -27.12
C LEU A 215 -4.79 -2.16 -26.64
N ARG A 216 -4.85 -1.18 -27.54
CA ARG A 216 -5.16 0.22 -27.21
C ARG A 216 -6.57 0.35 -26.63
N TYR A 217 -7.54 -0.36 -27.20
CA TYR A 217 -8.90 -0.41 -26.67
C TYR A 217 -8.96 -1.06 -25.28
N GLU A 218 -8.27 -2.18 -25.08
CA GLU A 218 -8.19 -2.86 -23.79
C GLU A 218 -7.54 -1.98 -22.71
N VAL A 219 -6.45 -1.28 -23.05
CA VAL A 219 -5.81 -0.31 -22.15
C VAL A 219 -6.77 0.81 -21.77
N GLN A 220 -7.50 1.38 -22.73
CA GLN A 220 -8.47 2.44 -22.44
C GLN A 220 -9.60 1.94 -21.52
N ASN A 221 -10.16 0.77 -21.81
CA ASN A 221 -11.18 0.16 -20.97
C ASN A 221 -10.66 -0.12 -19.55
N ALA A 222 -9.41 -0.58 -19.41
CA ALA A 222 -8.79 -0.78 -18.10
C ALA A 222 -8.62 0.56 -17.34
N LEU A 223 -8.22 1.63 -18.02
CA LEU A 223 -8.11 2.98 -17.43
C LEU A 223 -9.47 3.52 -16.97
N ASP A 224 -10.52 3.34 -17.76
CA ASP A 224 -11.87 3.78 -17.42
C ASP A 224 -12.40 3.04 -16.19
N ASN A 225 -12.19 1.72 -16.13
CA ASN A 225 -12.53 0.90 -14.97
C ASN A 225 -11.74 1.33 -13.72
N LEU A 226 -10.44 1.60 -13.86
CA LEU A 226 -9.61 2.11 -12.77
C LEU A 226 -10.12 3.46 -12.26
N SER A 227 -10.51 4.36 -13.16
CA SER A 227 -11.11 5.65 -12.81
C SER A 227 -12.39 5.48 -12.00
N CYS A 228 -13.29 4.57 -12.42
CA CYS A 228 -14.51 4.25 -11.68
C CYS A 228 -14.21 3.71 -10.28
N VAL A 229 -13.29 2.76 -10.16
CA VAL A 229 -12.87 2.19 -8.87
C VAL A 229 -12.22 3.26 -7.98
N SER A 230 -11.40 4.14 -8.54
CA SER A 230 -10.78 5.25 -7.81
C SER A 230 -11.83 6.21 -7.24
N HIS A 231 -12.89 6.52 -7.99
CA HIS A 231 -13.96 7.36 -7.47
C HIS A 231 -14.75 6.66 -6.35
N LYS A 232 -15.02 5.35 -6.47
CA LYS A 232 -15.65 4.57 -5.39
C LYS A 232 -14.79 4.52 -4.14
N LEU A 233 -13.47 4.40 -4.29
CA LEU A 233 -12.53 4.42 -3.17
C LEU A 233 -12.61 5.76 -2.41
N LYS A 234 -12.59 6.89 -3.12
CA LYS A 234 -12.73 8.22 -2.50
C LYS A 234 -14.05 8.40 -1.78
N ASP A 235 -15.15 7.85 -2.30
CA ASP A 235 -16.44 7.89 -1.61
C ASP A 235 -16.40 7.10 -0.29
N LEU A 236 -15.80 5.91 -0.31
CA LEU A 236 -15.62 5.12 0.91
C LEU A 236 -14.71 5.80 1.93
N GLU A 237 -13.62 6.46 1.49
CA GLU A 237 -12.76 7.26 2.37
C GLU A 237 -13.54 8.39 3.06
N LEU A 238 -14.39 9.11 2.32
CA LEU A 238 -15.26 10.15 2.89
C LEU A 238 -16.28 9.58 3.88
N GLN A 239 -16.88 8.43 3.56
CA GLN A 239 -17.79 7.75 4.48
C GLN A 239 -17.08 7.32 5.77
N MET A 240 -15.84 6.83 5.68
CA MET A 240 -15.03 6.43 6.83
C MET A 240 -14.72 7.63 7.74
N LEU A 241 -14.29 8.76 7.17
CA LEU A 241 -14.06 9.99 7.93
C LEU A 241 -15.31 10.44 8.69
N LYS A 242 -16.48 10.40 8.05
CA LYS A 242 -17.76 10.71 8.71
C LYS A 242 -18.08 9.73 9.84
N LYS A 243 -17.74 8.44 9.69
CA LYS A 243 -17.93 7.45 10.76
C LYS A 243 -16.99 7.71 11.92
N ASP A 244 -15.75 8.08 11.68
CA ASP A 244 -14.78 8.44 12.73
C ASP A 244 -15.27 9.65 13.54
N GLU A 245 -15.79 10.69 12.88
CA GLU A 245 -16.41 11.83 13.57
C GLU A 245 -17.56 11.40 14.49
N ASN A 246 -18.43 10.50 14.01
CA ASN A 246 -19.53 9.97 14.82
C ASN A 246 -19.04 9.12 16.00
N VAL A 247 -17.99 8.31 15.80
CA VAL A 247 -17.37 7.52 16.88
C VAL A 247 -16.82 8.45 17.96
N ASN A 248 -16.06 9.47 17.56
CA ASN A 248 -15.52 10.47 18.49
C ASN A 248 -16.61 11.18 19.29
N GLN A 249 -17.73 11.54 18.63
CA GLN A 249 -18.87 12.14 19.31
C GLN A 249 -19.50 11.19 20.35
N VAL A 250 -19.70 9.92 19.99
CA VAL A 250 -20.25 8.92 20.91
C VAL A 250 -19.30 8.66 22.08
N GLU A 251 -18.00 8.60 21.85
CA GLU A 251 -17.00 8.45 22.91
C GLU A 251 -17.03 9.63 23.89
N SER A 252 -17.11 10.87 23.38
CA SER A 252 -17.24 12.06 24.22
C SER A 252 -18.51 12.01 25.07
N ASN A 253 -19.66 11.68 24.48
CA ASN A 253 -20.93 11.56 25.19
C ASN A 253 -20.88 10.46 26.26
N LEU A 254 -20.27 9.32 25.95
CA LEU A 254 -20.08 8.24 26.90
C LEU A 254 -19.21 8.69 28.07
N GLN A 255 -18.11 9.39 27.81
CA GLN A 255 -17.24 9.91 28.85
C GLN A 255 -17.96 10.94 29.76
N GLU A 256 -18.81 11.77 29.20
CA GLU A 256 -19.66 12.69 29.96
C GLU A 256 -20.65 11.93 30.86
N SER A 257 -21.38 10.96 30.31
CA SER A 257 -22.32 10.13 31.08
C SER A 257 -21.62 9.35 32.21
N LEU A 258 -20.38 8.90 32.01
CA LEU A 258 -19.58 8.25 33.04
C LEU A 258 -19.22 9.20 34.18
N LYS A 259 -18.92 10.47 33.87
CA LYS A 259 -18.66 11.50 34.89
C LYS A 259 -19.92 11.79 35.71
N GLU A 260 -21.07 11.95 35.05
CA GLU A 260 -22.36 12.15 35.73
C GLU A 260 -22.70 10.96 36.65
N LEU A 261 -22.53 9.73 36.15
CA LEU A 261 -22.75 8.52 36.94
C LEU A 261 -21.82 8.47 38.16
N ALA A 262 -20.55 8.87 38.02
CA ALA A 262 -19.61 8.93 39.13
C ALA A 262 -20.06 9.93 40.20
N ILE A 263 -20.55 11.11 39.79
CA ILE A 263 -21.11 12.12 40.71
C ILE A 263 -22.33 11.55 41.45
N ILE A 264 -23.27 10.95 40.73
CA ILE A 264 -24.48 10.36 41.32
C ILE A 264 -24.12 9.24 42.31
N ARG A 265 -23.18 8.35 41.94
CA ARG A 265 -22.67 7.31 42.84
C ARG A 265 -22.06 7.87 44.12
N GLY A 266 -21.43 9.05 44.07
CA GLY A 266 -20.91 9.74 45.24
C GLY A 266 -21.99 10.37 46.13
N ILE A 267 -23.09 10.85 45.55
CA ILE A 267 -24.20 11.47 46.29
C ILE A 267 -25.13 10.41 46.93
N LEU A 268 -25.37 9.31 46.21
CA LEU A 268 -26.28 8.24 46.63
C LEU A 268 -26.10 7.74 48.08
N PRO A 269 -24.88 7.46 48.60
CA PRO A 269 -24.71 7.01 49.98
C PRO A 269 -25.13 8.08 51.00
N LYS A 270 -24.92 9.37 50.73
CA LYS A 270 -25.33 10.46 51.63
C LYS A 270 -26.85 10.54 51.74
N VAL A 271 -27.54 10.49 50.59
CA VAL A 271 -29.01 10.48 50.55
C VAL A 271 -29.57 9.22 51.22
N THR A 272 -28.87 8.08 51.08
CA THR A 272 -29.23 6.82 51.74
C THR A 272 -29.11 6.93 53.26
N GLU A 273 -28.02 7.53 53.76
CA GLU A 273 -27.81 7.78 55.19
C GLU A 273 -28.84 8.76 55.78
N GLU A 274 -29.11 9.87 55.09
CA GLU A 274 -30.14 10.85 55.49
C GLU A 274 -31.53 10.21 55.57
N ARG A 275 -31.90 9.38 54.58
CA ARG A 275 -33.15 8.61 54.61
C ARG A 275 -33.22 7.69 55.83
N ASP A 276 -32.14 6.99 56.14
CA ASP A 276 -32.11 6.03 57.25
C ASP A 276 -32.21 6.74 58.61
N LEU A 277 -31.56 7.90 58.77
CA LEU A 277 -31.70 8.75 59.95
C LEU A 277 -33.13 9.25 60.14
N MET A 278 -33.74 9.78 59.07
CA MET A 278 -35.11 10.28 59.12
C MET A 278 -36.12 9.17 59.41
N TRP A 279 -35.88 7.95 58.92
CA TRP A 279 -36.71 6.79 59.24
C TRP A 279 -36.69 6.45 60.73
N VAL A 280 -35.51 6.49 61.37
CA VAL A 280 -35.37 6.28 62.82
C VAL A 280 -36.12 7.37 63.60
N GLU A 281 -36.01 8.63 63.18
CA GLU A 281 -36.69 9.76 63.82
C GLU A 281 -38.22 9.64 63.70
N VAL A 282 -38.75 9.31 62.52
CA VAL A 282 -40.18 9.05 62.31
C VAL A 282 -40.68 7.92 63.21
N LYS A 283 -39.90 6.84 63.36
CA LYS A 283 -40.25 5.74 64.26
C LYS A 283 -40.36 6.20 65.70
N GLN A 284 -39.38 6.97 66.20
CA GLN A 284 -39.39 7.53 67.55
C GLN A 284 -40.60 8.47 67.78
N TYR A 285 -40.92 9.34 66.82
CA TYR A 285 -42.10 10.19 66.92
C TYR A 285 -43.39 9.38 66.92
N SER A 286 -43.48 8.30 66.13
CA SER A 286 -44.65 7.43 66.14
C SER A 286 -44.90 6.78 67.51
N GLU A 287 -43.83 6.32 68.18
CA GLU A 287 -43.90 5.71 69.52
C GLU A 287 -44.35 6.75 70.55
N LYS A 288 -43.77 7.96 70.53
CA LYS A 288 -44.20 9.07 71.39
C LYS A 288 -45.66 9.45 71.17
N ASN A 289 -46.10 9.49 69.90
CA ASN A 289 -47.47 9.84 69.56
C ASN A 289 -48.48 8.78 70.04
N MET A 290 -48.09 7.49 70.02
CA MET A 290 -48.91 6.41 70.60
C MET A 290 -49.05 6.56 72.12
N LEU A 291 -47.97 6.90 72.82
CA LEU A 291 -48.02 7.18 74.27
C LEU A 291 -48.91 8.38 74.58
N LEU A 292 -48.71 9.51 73.89
CA LEU A 292 -49.54 10.71 74.05
C LEU A 292 -51.03 10.44 73.77
N ASN A 293 -51.35 9.72 72.69
CA ASN A 293 -52.73 9.33 72.39
C ASN A 293 -53.35 8.48 73.50
N SER A 294 -52.57 7.57 74.11
CA SER A 294 -53.05 6.79 75.26
C SER A 294 -53.35 7.67 76.48
N GLU A 295 -52.51 8.65 76.77
CA GLU A 295 -52.71 9.61 77.86
C GLU A 295 -53.94 10.50 77.62
N VAL A 296 -54.11 11.00 76.39
CA VAL A 296 -55.30 11.77 75.98
C VAL A 296 -56.57 10.96 76.16
N ASN A 297 -56.57 9.68 75.78
CA ASN A 297 -57.72 8.80 75.98
C ASN A 297 -58.04 8.63 77.47
N VAL A 298 -57.03 8.43 78.33
CA VAL A 298 -57.24 8.34 79.78
C VAL A 298 -57.80 9.65 80.34
N LEU A 299 -57.26 10.80 79.94
CA LEU A 299 -57.77 12.10 80.37
C LEU A 299 -59.22 12.31 79.93
N LYS A 300 -59.56 11.93 78.70
CA LYS A 300 -60.93 11.99 78.18
C LYS A 300 -61.90 11.15 79.03
N THR A 301 -61.54 9.90 79.36
CA THR A 301 -62.38 9.05 80.23
C THR A 301 -62.55 9.63 81.64
N LYS A 302 -61.53 10.30 82.19
CA LYS A 302 -61.63 10.99 83.49
C LYS A 302 -62.55 12.21 83.42
N ILE A 303 -62.49 12.98 82.34
CA ILE A 303 -63.41 14.12 82.12
C ILE A 303 -64.84 13.61 82.05
N GLU A 304 -65.10 12.57 81.24
CA GLU A 304 -66.43 11.94 81.13
C GLU A 304 -66.94 11.47 82.51
N ALA A 305 -66.11 10.84 83.33
CA ALA A 305 -66.47 10.43 84.69
C ALA A 305 -66.75 11.61 85.65
N LEU A 306 -65.99 12.71 85.53
CA LEU A 306 -66.21 13.92 86.32
C LEU A 306 -67.49 14.66 85.90
N ASP A 307 -67.80 14.70 84.60
CA ASP A 307 -69.04 15.27 84.08
C ASP A 307 -70.26 14.48 84.61
N GLU A 308 -70.17 13.14 84.68
CA GLU A 308 -71.20 12.30 85.31
C GLU A 308 -71.37 12.61 86.81
N ASP A 309 -70.28 12.73 87.59
CA ASP A 309 -70.37 13.10 89.01
C ASP A 309 -70.95 14.51 89.19
N LEU A 310 -70.54 15.48 88.36
CA LEU A 310 -71.08 16.83 88.40
C LEU A 310 -72.59 16.83 88.15
N LEU A 311 -73.07 16.11 87.13
CA LEU A 311 -74.50 15.96 86.86
C LEU A 311 -75.26 15.33 88.05
N LEU A 312 -74.67 14.31 88.70
CA LEU A 312 -75.24 13.71 89.92
C LEU A 312 -75.33 14.72 91.07
N LYS A 313 -74.27 15.49 91.31
CA LYS A 313 -74.24 16.52 92.36
C LYS A 313 -75.21 17.66 92.07
N GLU A 314 -75.31 18.12 90.83
CA GLU A 314 -76.27 19.13 90.39
C GLU A 314 -77.72 18.65 90.63
N GLY A 315 -78.01 17.38 90.31
CA GLY A 315 -79.28 16.74 90.62
C GLY A 315 -79.59 16.71 92.13
N GLN A 316 -78.62 16.32 92.96
CA GLN A 316 -78.74 16.34 94.43
C GLN A 316 -79.01 17.75 94.96
N ILE A 317 -78.25 18.75 94.48
CA ILE A 317 -78.43 20.15 94.86
C ILE A 317 -79.83 20.64 94.48
N THR A 318 -80.32 20.30 93.30
CA THR A 318 -81.66 20.68 92.84
C THR A 318 -82.74 20.11 93.75
N ILE A 319 -82.64 18.83 94.15
CA ILE A 319 -83.55 18.20 95.11
C ILE A 319 -83.52 18.93 96.47
N LEU A 320 -82.33 19.25 96.98
CA LEU A 320 -82.17 19.97 98.24
C LEU A 320 -82.76 21.39 98.18
N LYS A 321 -82.51 22.12 97.10
CA LYS A 321 -83.07 23.46 96.86
C LYS A 321 -84.60 23.43 96.85
N ASP A 322 -85.22 22.45 96.19
CA ASP A 322 -86.68 22.28 96.19
C ASP A 322 -87.24 21.93 97.57
N THR A 323 -86.49 21.16 98.37
CA THR A 323 -86.87 20.79 99.74
C THR A 323 -86.87 22.03 100.66
N ILE A 324 -85.88 22.91 100.53
CA ILE A 324 -85.80 24.18 101.28
C ILE A 324 -86.89 25.15 100.83
N ARG A 325 -87.18 25.25 99.53
CA ARG A 325 -88.21 26.16 99.00
C ARG A 325 -89.63 25.79 99.40
N LYS A 326 -89.90 24.52 99.73
CA LYS A 326 -91.22 24.02 100.14
C LYS A 326 -91.50 24.13 101.65
N LYS A 327 -90.54 24.58 102.47
CA LYS A 327 -90.68 24.67 103.93
C LYS A 327 -90.49 26.13 104.41
N PRO A 328 -91.54 26.87 104.82
CA PRO A 328 -91.36 28.20 105.37
C PRO A 328 -90.82 28.05 106.81
N PHE A 329 -89.56 28.41 107.02
CA PHE A 329 -89.01 28.53 108.38
C PHE A 329 -89.33 29.94 108.90
N ASP A 330 -90.41 30.03 109.66
CA ASP A 330 -90.81 31.19 110.44
C ASP A 330 -90.26 31.01 111.86
N LEU A 331 -89.24 31.78 112.23
CA LEU A 331 -88.40 31.54 113.43
C LEU A 331 -88.61 32.59 114.54
N LEU A 332 -89.71 33.35 114.51
CA LEU A 332 -90.03 34.36 115.53
C LEU A 332 -91.54 34.45 115.85
N ALA A 333 -92.13 33.37 116.35
CA ALA A 333 -93.36 33.43 117.16
C ALA A 333 -93.47 32.24 118.15
N SER A 334 -92.98 32.46 119.39
CA SER A 334 -93.73 32.34 120.68
C SER A 334 -95.01 31.48 120.70
N HIS A 335 -95.37 30.62 121.67
CA HIS A 335 -95.03 30.42 123.10
C HIS A 335 -95.58 29.05 123.55
N ASP A 336 -95.04 28.52 124.65
CA ASP A 336 -95.65 27.67 125.69
C ASP A 336 -96.59 26.50 125.34
N SER A 337 -96.20 25.29 125.76
CA SER A 337 -96.66 24.72 127.04
C SER A 337 -96.26 23.25 127.20
N LEU A 338 -95.83 22.92 128.42
CA LEU A 338 -96.14 21.69 129.17
C LEU A 338 -96.09 20.35 128.41
N GLN A 339 -95.19 19.45 128.83
CA GLN A 339 -95.49 18.46 129.87
C GLN A 339 -94.57 17.24 129.76
N ASP A 340 -93.97 16.87 130.90
CA ASP A 340 -93.58 15.54 131.39
C ASP A 340 -93.24 14.42 130.38
N PHE A 341 -92.05 13.83 130.47
CA PHE A 341 -91.82 12.58 131.21
C PHE A 341 -90.38 12.06 131.01
N LEU A 342 -89.75 11.79 132.16
CA LEU A 342 -88.53 11.04 132.40
C LEU A 342 -88.50 9.64 131.74
N LEU A 343 -87.31 9.17 131.32
CA LEU A 343 -86.53 8.07 131.96
C LEU A 343 -85.42 7.54 131.03
N GLU A 344 -84.23 7.37 131.64
CA GLU A 344 -83.06 6.54 131.27
C GLU A 344 -82.41 6.60 129.88
#